data_AF-A0A345VAF0-F1
#
_entry.id   AF-A0A345VAF0-F1
#
_cell.length_a   1.000
_cell.length_b   1.000
_cell.length_c   1.000
_cell.angle_alpha   90.00
_cell.angle_beta   90.00
_cell.angle_gamma   90.00
#
_symmetry.space_group_name_H-M   'P 1'
#
loop_
_entity.id
_entity.type
_entity.pdbx_description
1 polymer ?
#
loop_
_entity_poly.entity_id
_entity_poly.type
_entity_poly.pdbx_seq_one_letter_code
_entity_poly.pdbx_strand_id
1 'polypeptide(L)'
;MMTDYNVSDHWSADDPDWLKALVSSLDLRHGSSAVLPLTTIVSEISEWVQLASGSEAWKPAPNRNSLRLDLKESIEAIGSSLKAHIARPLTAFNEAFDRLVGSSKAVLEHPPGTRTDAVWTDADSTAAHLQKVLVEDEAVRASWDDLVAVSQDRTLVRREYRPIAELLFDQVERRGMSAEQTARDLISIVAYGRDPDDIPIGEKDTPLDDRLSKARTLVGTPADVEPTVVWLGYKGRIHVHLSAGRVSFYAAQWAIPNAQPGRFEFDHKEELWELVQHGHTFRISERVDEEDDVDTIVRVDLGVTTGAGALERAIEIVDIIMGVSIHRSGGIRPQLAEHAVLRSGQHAGSGRRAVWNRTGFANDTWGASMTAEAIGRHGPRLAEALAREELPRFLAAAVQVQTTADYPFSRDMALRKPSEADISSVVPLSDRVVQHVAAHAAMNPNELFTLLGERWAHASWLANLQRAAGMCLLGGGRRNELLNELTGEWMSDRATRPWILFLADRADDFLSLCLLEHERAWIGHMFASIGDHPTYTALINGYTNEGTVLEARRRRVRNALVHGNPASFAVVQSVREYAEFLGGGALNLVLEAFVEDIAPAIALVTRTDEFRAMQGGQDAANFWRARTAARG
;
A
#
# COMPACT_ATOMS: atom_id res chain seq x y z
N MET A 1 -7.91 -18.54 -4.63
CA MET A 1 -7.27 -18.62 -5.95
C MET A 1 -8.10 -17.72 -6.84
N MET A 2 -7.78 -16.43 -6.84
CA MET A 2 -8.52 -15.41 -7.57
C MET A 2 -8.16 -15.62 -9.02
N THR A 3 -9.12 -16.04 -9.85
CA THR A 3 -8.96 -16.07 -11.31
C THR A 3 -8.47 -14.68 -11.71
N ASP A 4 -7.36 -14.58 -12.44
CA ASP A 4 -6.90 -13.33 -13.02
C ASP A 4 -7.92 -12.90 -14.10
N TYR A 5 -9.03 -12.29 -13.66
CA TYR A 5 -10.05 -11.72 -14.54
C TYR A 5 -9.46 -10.62 -15.44
N ASN A 6 -8.29 -10.09 -15.10
CA ASN A 6 -7.56 -9.11 -15.90
C ASN A 6 -6.86 -9.71 -17.13
N VAL A 7 -6.93 -11.04 -17.32
CA VAL A 7 -5.96 -11.78 -18.15
C VAL A 7 -6.63 -12.86 -19.03
N SER A 8 -7.91 -12.73 -19.38
CA SER A 8 -8.56 -13.69 -20.30
C SER A 8 -8.62 -13.19 -21.74
N ASP A 9 -8.24 -14.04 -22.71
CA ASP A 9 -8.32 -13.84 -24.17
C ASP A 9 -9.76 -13.69 -24.73
N HIS A 10 -10.78 -13.47 -23.87
CA HIS A 10 -12.20 -13.43 -24.25
C HIS A 10 -12.69 -12.04 -24.70
N TRP A 11 -11.81 -11.13 -25.08
CA TRP A 11 -12.20 -9.82 -25.60
C TRP A 11 -12.85 -9.98 -26.98
N SER A 12 -14.01 -9.34 -27.18
CA SER A 12 -14.62 -9.26 -28.50
C SER A 12 -13.65 -8.60 -29.49
N ALA A 13 -13.64 -9.04 -30.74
CA ALA A 13 -12.87 -8.39 -31.79
C ALA A 13 -13.29 -6.92 -32.03
N ASP A 14 -14.51 -6.57 -31.62
CA ASP A 14 -15.09 -5.23 -31.77
C ASP A 14 -14.75 -4.29 -30.60
N ASP A 15 -14.19 -4.79 -29.49
CA ASP A 15 -13.81 -3.96 -28.35
C ASP A 15 -12.52 -3.18 -28.65
N PRO A 16 -12.49 -1.85 -28.42
CA PRO A 16 -11.30 -1.04 -28.72
C PRO A 16 -10.18 -1.29 -27.72
N ASP A 17 -8.90 -1.26 -28.13
CA ASP A 17 -7.80 -1.59 -27.21
C ASP A 17 -7.70 -0.68 -25.97
N TRP A 18 -8.20 0.56 -26.06
CA TRP A 18 -8.21 1.47 -24.90
C TRP A 18 -9.11 0.94 -23.77
N LEU A 19 -10.08 0.06 -24.06
CA LEU A 19 -10.92 -0.59 -23.06
C LEU A 19 -10.11 -1.56 -22.20
N LYS A 20 -9.13 -2.24 -22.79
CA LYS A 20 -8.17 -3.09 -22.06
C LYS A 20 -7.32 -2.24 -21.12
N ALA A 21 -6.93 -1.05 -21.57
CA ALA A 21 -6.22 -0.10 -20.73
C ALA A 21 -7.07 0.35 -19.54
N LEU A 22 -8.34 0.69 -19.77
CA LEU A 22 -9.29 1.03 -18.69
C LEU A 22 -9.44 -0.10 -17.68
N VAL A 23 -9.72 -1.34 -18.12
CA VAL A 23 -9.87 -2.48 -17.22
C VAL A 23 -8.61 -2.75 -16.41
N SER A 24 -7.45 -2.66 -17.05
CA SER A 24 -6.18 -2.87 -16.36
C SER A 24 -5.88 -1.76 -15.33
N SER A 25 -6.32 -0.51 -15.59
CA SER A 25 -6.17 0.62 -14.67
C SER A 25 -6.94 0.46 -13.34
N LEU A 26 -7.93 -0.43 -13.33
CA LEU A 26 -8.69 -0.80 -12.14
C LEU A 26 -7.95 -1.80 -11.24
N ASP A 27 -6.80 -2.33 -11.68
CA ASP A 27 -6.00 -3.24 -10.87
C ASP A 27 -5.25 -2.48 -9.76
N LEU A 28 -5.78 -2.62 -8.55
CA LEU A 28 -5.23 -2.06 -7.31
C LEU A 28 -3.90 -2.73 -6.87
N ARG A 29 -3.50 -3.85 -7.49
CA ARG A 29 -2.32 -4.63 -7.06
C ARG A 29 -1.00 -4.10 -7.61
N HIS A 30 -1.04 -3.25 -8.64
CA HIS A 30 0.12 -2.95 -9.48
C HIS A 30 0.76 -1.57 -9.20
N GLY A 31 1.37 -1.42 -8.03
CA GLY A 31 2.13 -0.21 -7.67
C GLY A 31 1.25 0.95 -7.20
N SER A 32 1.85 1.81 -6.37
CA SER A 32 1.23 2.98 -5.75
C SER A 32 1.83 4.26 -6.30
N SER A 33 1.01 5.31 -6.43
CA SER A 33 1.48 6.65 -6.70
C SER A 33 2.19 7.26 -5.49
N ALA A 34 3.21 8.08 -5.74
CA ALA A 34 3.74 8.98 -4.71
C ALA A 34 2.79 10.15 -4.41
N VAL A 35 1.88 10.46 -5.35
CA VAL A 35 0.85 11.49 -5.19
C VAL A 35 -0.32 10.93 -4.40
N LEU A 36 -0.63 11.55 -3.27
CA LEU A 36 -1.76 11.15 -2.43
C LEU A 36 -3.09 11.60 -3.05
N PRO A 37 -4.19 10.84 -2.86
CA PRO A 37 -5.54 11.29 -3.23
C PRO A 37 -5.88 12.64 -2.61
N LEU A 38 -6.54 13.51 -3.38
CA LEU A 38 -6.93 14.85 -2.92
C LEU A 38 -7.79 14.79 -1.65
N THR A 39 -8.71 13.82 -1.57
CA THR A 39 -9.50 13.50 -0.38
C THR A 39 -8.64 13.19 0.85
N THR A 40 -7.57 12.42 0.69
CA THR A 40 -6.62 12.10 1.77
C THR A 40 -5.86 13.34 2.24
N ILE A 41 -5.36 14.18 1.34
CA ILE A 41 -4.62 15.40 1.72
C ILE A 41 -5.52 16.43 2.40
N VAL A 42 -6.74 16.63 1.89
CA VAL A 42 -7.68 17.57 2.53
C VAL A 42 -8.09 17.04 3.92
N SER A 43 -8.18 15.72 4.11
CA SER A 43 -8.39 15.09 5.43
C SER A 43 -7.22 15.36 6.37
N GLU A 44 -5.99 15.10 5.92
CA GLU A 44 -4.79 15.35 6.74
C GLU A 44 -4.67 16.83 7.13
N ILE A 45 -4.89 17.76 6.21
CA ILE A 45 -4.85 19.19 6.51
C ILE A 45 -5.90 19.55 7.56
N SER A 46 -7.14 19.04 7.43
CA SER A 46 -8.21 19.26 8.41
C SER A 46 -7.83 18.71 9.79
N GLU A 47 -7.29 17.49 9.87
CA GLU A 47 -6.80 16.90 11.13
C GLU A 47 -5.67 17.74 11.74
N TRP A 48 -4.74 18.22 10.94
CA TRP A 48 -3.68 19.12 11.40
C TRP A 48 -4.27 20.44 11.95
N VAL A 49 -5.26 21.00 11.28
CA VAL A 49 -5.97 22.22 11.68
C VAL A 49 -6.74 22.04 12.98
N GLN A 50 -7.20 20.82 13.27
CA GLN A 50 -7.97 20.52 14.47
C GLN A 50 -7.09 20.08 15.65
N LEU A 51 -6.06 19.27 15.42
CA LEU A 51 -5.41 18.48 16.47
C LEU A 51 -3.91 18.76 16.65
N ALA A 52 -3.22 19.31 15.65
CA ALA A 52 -1.76 19.45 15.74
C ALA A 52 -1.34 20.49 16.80
N SER A 53 -0.30 20.18 17.57
CA SER A 53 0.18 21.03 18.69
C SER A 53 0.76 22.36 18.17
N GLY A 54 0.18 23.51 18.56
CA GLY A 54 0.45 24.81 17.93
C GLY A 54 1.94 25.19 17.82
N SER A 55 2.69 25.14 18.92
CA SER A 55 4.08 25.62 18.94
C SER A 55 5.09 24.71 18.23
N GLU A 56 4.85 23.40 18.14
CA GLU A 56 5.79 22.44 17.53
C GLU A 56 5.35 21.95 16.15
N ALA A 57 4.05 21.94 15.86
CA ALA A 57 3.52 21.45 14.59
C ALA A 57 3.39 22.55 13.54
N TRP A 58 2.76 23.68 13.92
CA TRP A 58 2.42 24.75 12.97
C TRP A 58 3.48 25.83 12.86
N LYS A 59 4.39 25.98 13.84
CA LYS A 59 5.49 26.96 13.78
C LYS A 59 6.57 26.61 12.75
N PRO A 60 7.03 25.35 12.60
CA PRO A 60 8.05 25.01 11.60
C PRO A 60 7.50 25.17 10.18
N ALA A 61 8.17 26.01 9.39
CA ALA A 61 7.86 26.16 7.96
C ALA A 61 7.90 24.82 7.17
N PRO A 62 8.80 23.86 7.46
CA PRO A 62 8.85 22.60 6.73
C PRO A 62 7.55 21.79 6.73
N ASN A 63 6.83 21.71 7.86
CA ASN A 63 5.57 20.97 7.93
C ASN A 63 4.50 21.61 7.04
N ARG A 64 4.36 22.94 7.12
CA ARG A 64 3.38 23.70 6.32
C ARG A 64 3.71 23.64 4.83
N ASN A 65 4.99 23.76 4.48
CA ASN A 65 5.45 23.66 3.10
C ASN A 65 5.23 22.26 2.53
N SER A 66 5.44 21.22 3.34
CA SER A 66 5.16 19.84 2.95
C SER A 66 3.66 19.61 2.68
N LEU A 67 2.75 20.13 3.53
CA LEU A 67 1.31 20.05 3.28
C LEU A 67 0.89 20.80 2.01
N ARG A 68 1.45 22.00 1.75
CA ARG A 68 1.19 22.77 0.52
C ARG A 68 1.72 22.05 -0.73
N LEU A 69 2.86 21.40 -0.62
CA LEU A 69 3.45 20.63 -1.72
C LEU A 69 2.57 19.44 -2.08
N ASP A 70 2.17 18.63 -1.09
CA ASP A 70 1.26 17.50 -1.32
C ASP A 70 -0.08 17.96 -1.91
N LEU A 71 -0.67 19.03 -1.38
CA LEU A 71 -1.93 19.59 -1.90
C LEU A 71 -1.80 20.02 -3.36
N LYS A 72 -0.68 20.67 -3.71
CA LYS A 72 -0.41 21.09 -5.08
C LYS A 72 -0.33 19.89 -6.03
N GLU A 73 0.42 18.85 -5.65
CA GLU A 73 0.55 17.63 -6.47
C GLU A 73 -0.78 16.92 -6.66
N SER A 74 -1.57 16.76 -5.59
CA SER A 74 -2.91 16.17 -5.69
C SER A 74 -3.81 16.97 -6.64
N ILE A 75 -3.76 18.31 -6.62
CA ILE A 75 -4.54 19.18 -7.53
C ILE A 75 -4.05 19.11 -8.99
N GLU A 76 -2.76 18.92 -9.20
CA GLU A 76 -2.19 18.76 -10.55
C GLU A 76 -2.51 17.38 -11.14
N ALA A 77 -2.68 16.37 -10.29
CA ALA A 77 -2.93 14.99 -10.70
C ALA A 77 -4.42 14.64 -10.93
N ILE A 78 -5.37 15.46 -10.50
CA ILE A 78 -6.79 15.23 -10.81
C ILE A 78 -7.10 15.51 -12.28
N GLY A 79 -8.01 14.72 -12.84
CA GLY A 79 -8.47 14.91 -14.20
C GLY A 79 -9.34 16.16 -14.40
N SER A 80 -9.55 16.50 -15.67
CA SER A 80 -10.19 17.77 -16.06
C SER A 80 -11.65 17.87 -15.66
N SER A 81 -12.38 16.75 -15.66
CA SER A 81 -13.81 16.68 -15.37
C SER A 81 -14.04 16.94 -13.88
N LEU A 82 -13.31 16.24 -13.01
CA LEU A 82 -13.37 16.48 -11.57
C LEU A 82 -12.93 17.91 -11.24
N LYS A 83 -11.82 18.37 -11.84
CA LYS A 83 -11.30 19.73 -11.61
C LYS A 83 -12.32 20.81 -11.95
N ALA A 84 -13.07 20.65 -13.04
CA ALA A 84 -14.15 21.56 -13.40
C ALA A 84 -15.30 21.50 -12.38
N HIS A 85 -15.69 20.31 -11.94
CA HIS A 85 -16.76 20.09 -10.96
C HIS A 85 -16.44 20.75 -9.60
N ILE A 86 -15.22 20.58 -9.09
CA ILE A 86 -14.81 21.06 -7.75
C ILE A 86 -14.15 22.44 -7.77
N ALA A 87 -14.09 23.14 -8.90
CA ALA A 87 -13.29 24.35 -9.05
C ALA A 87 -13.54 25.41 -7.96
N ARG A 88 -14.82 25.66 -7.64
CA ARG A 88 -15.23 26.62 -6.62
C ARG A 88 -14.85 26.20 -5.19
N PRO A 89 -15.27 25.02 -4.67
CA PRO A 89 -14.87 24.60 -3.32
C PRO A 89 -13.35 24.45 -3.18
N LEU A 90 -12.66 23.99 -4.23
CA LEU A 90 -11.20 23.87 -4.23
C LEU A 90 -10.51 25.23 -4.11
N THR A 91 -10.96 26.24 -4.87
CA THR A 91 -10.41 27.61 -4.78
C THR A 91 -10.61 28.20 -3.39
N ALA A 92 -11.81 28.06 -2.82
CA ALA A 92 -12.10 28.56 -1.47
C ALA A 92 -11.22 27.91 -0.40
N PHE A 93 -11.01 26.59 -0.48
CA PHE A 93 -10.12 25.87 0.43
C PHE A 93 -8.66 26.32 0.28
N ASN A 94 -8.15 26.41 -0.95
CA ASN A 94 -6.77 26.86 -1.20
C ASN A 94 -6.52 28.27 -0.63
N GLU A 95 -7.45 29.20 -0.85
CA GLU A 95 -7.35 30.56 -0.32
C GLU A 95 -7.36 30.58 1.23
N ALA A 96 -8.26 29.82 1.85
CA ALA A 96 -8.34 29.72 3.31
C ALA A 96 -7.06 29.09 3.90
N PHE A 97 -6.56 28.02 3.28
CA PHE A 97 -5.35 27.35 3.71
C PHE A 97 -4.11 28.23 3.54
N ASP A 98 -4.00 28.96 2.43
CA ASP A 98 -2.91 29.90 2.19
C ASP A 98 -2.92 31.06 3.20
N ARG A 99 -4.11 31.59 3.56
CA ARG A 99 -4.26 32.57 4.64
C ARG A 99 -3.77 32.02 5.98
N LEU A 100 -4.14 30.78 6.32
CA LEU A 100 -3.69 30.13 7.54
C LEU A 100 -2.16 29.97 7.54
N VAL A 101 -1.58 29.38 6.49
CA VAL A 101 -0.12 29.13 6.41
C VAL A 101 0.69 30.44 6.41
N GLY A 102 0.14 31.51 5.85
CA GLY A 102 0.72 32.86 5.83
C GLY A 102 0.45 33.69 7.09
N SER A 103 -0.27 33.15 8.08
CA SER A 103 -0.63 33.87 9.30
C SER A 103 0.58 34.15 10.19
N SER A 104 0.42 35.14 11.08
CA SER A 104 1.49 35.51 12.01
C SER A 104 1.82 34.36 12.97
N LYS A 105 3.05 34.39 13.50
CA LYS A 105 3.51 33.44 14.52
C LYS A 105 2.55 33.38 15.72
N ALA A 106 2.01 34.51 16.15
CA ALA A 106 1.07 34.57 17.28
C ALA A 106 -0.22 33.76 17.01
N VAL A 107 -0.71 33.76 15.76
CA VAL A 107 -1.88 32.97 15.37
C VAL A 107 -1.55 31.48 15.33
N LEU A 108 -0.41 31.12 14.74
CA LEU A 108 0.03 29.73 14.54
C LEU A 108 0.42 29.01 15.84
N GLU A 109 0.81 29.74 16.89
CA GLU A 109 1.21 29.15 18.18
C GLU A 109 0.02 28.71 19.05
N HIS A 110 -1.23 29.06 18.71
CA HIS A 110 -2.39 28.66 19.48
C HIS A 110 -2.58 27.13 19.47
N PRO A 111 -2.61 26.48 20.65
CA PRO A 111 -2.87 25.05 20.74
C PRO A 111 -4.33 24.71 20.39
N PRO A 112 -4.60 23.44 19.99
CA PRO A 112 -5.94 22.90 19.86
C PRO A 112 -6.83 23.26 21.07
N GLY A 113 -8.11 23.58 20.82
CA GLY A 113 -9.06 23.99 21.86
C GLY A 113 -8.99 25.46 22.28
N THR A 114 -7.95 26.21 21.88
CA THR A 114 -7.84 27.66 22.15
C THR A 114 -7.80 28.52 20.88
N ARG A 115 -7.97 27.90 19.70
CA ARG A 115 -7.99 28.57 18.39
C ARG A 115 -9.28 29.38 18.26
N THR A 116 -9.18 30.70 18.38
CA THR A 116 -10.32 31.61 18.22
C THR A 116 -10.23 32.49 16.97
N ASP A 117 -9.08 32.50 16.28
CA ASP A 117 -8.89 33.30 15.07
C ASP A 117 -9.67 32.68 13.90
N ALA A 118 -10.34 33.52 13.11
CA ALA A 118 -11.22 33.10 12.02
C ALA A 118 -10.48 32.27 10.96
N VAL A 119 -9.16 32.49 10.77
CA VAL A 119 -8.37 31.73 9.79
C VAL A 119 -8.36 30.22 10.05
N TRP A 120 -8.50 29.79 11.31
CA TRP A 120 -8.58 28.37 11.66
C TRP A 120 -9.94 27.79 11.27
N THR A 121 -11.03 28.48 11.62
CA THR A 121 -12.39 28.05 11.31
C THR A 121 -12.68 28.11 9.81
N ASP A 122 -12.13 29.09 9.09
CA ASP A 122 -12.20 29.19 7.64
C ASP A 122 -11.54 27.98 6.97
N ALA A 123 -10.31 27.63 7.37
CA ALA A 123 -9.59 26.49 6.81
C ALA A 123 -10.32 25.17 7.09
N ASP A 124 -10.81 24.97 8.31
CA ASP A 124 -11.55 23.77 8.70
C ASP A 124 -12.89 23.63 7.95
N SER A 125 -13.68 24.71 7.90
CA SER A 125 -15.00 24.70 7.25
C SER A 125 -14.91 24.54 5.72
N THR A 126 -13.93 25.17 5.08
CA THR A 126 -13.70 25.01 3.64
C THR A 126 -13.13 23.63 3.29
N ALA A 127 -12.28 23.05 4.16
CA ALA A 127 -11.84 21.66 4.02
C ALA A 127 -13.01 20.68 4.13
N ALA A 128 -13.85 20.82 5.16
CA ALA A 128 -15.04 19.99 5.34
C ALA A 128 -16.03 20.11 4.17
N HIS A 129 -16.21 21.33 3.64
CA HIS A 129 -17.03 21.53 2.45
C HIS A 129 -16.44 20.84 1.22
N LEU A 130 -15.14 20.98 0.97
CA LEU A 130 -14.48 20.32 -0.16
C LEU A 130 -14.52 18.79 -0.05
N GLN A 131 -14.26 18.23 1.13
CA GLN A 131 -14.36 16.78 1.37
C GLN A 131 -15.76 16.26 1.08
N LYS A 132 -16.80 17.00 1.51
CA LYS A 132 -18.19 16.64 1.22
C LYS A 132 -18.46 16.62 -0.29
N VAL A 133 -18.05 17.66 -1.02
CA VAL A 133 -18.23 17.73 -2.48
C VAL A 133 -17.47 16.61 -3.20
N LEU A 134 -16.27 16.28 -2.74
CA LEU A 134 -15.45 15.21 -3.35
C LEU A 134 -16.10 13.82 -3.29
N VAL A 135 -17.06 13.60 -2.39
CA VAL A 135 -17.78 12.31 -2.26
C VAL A 135 -19.23 12.38 -2.74
N GLU A 136 -19.64 13.48 -3.38
CA GLU A 136 -20.94 13.57 -4.04
C GLU A 136 -20.96 12.73 -5.32
N ASP A 137 -22.13 12.23 -5.70
CA ASP A 137 -22.31 11.31 -6.84
C ASP A 137 -21.67 11.84 -8.13
N GLU A 138 -21.84 13.13 -8.43
CA GLU A 138 -21.27 13.75 -9.63
C GLU A 138 -19.75 13.90 -9.57
N ALA A 139 -19.15 14.10 -8.38
CA ALA A 139 -17.70 14.16 -8.25
C ALA A 139 -17.07 12.78 -8.52
N VAL A 140 -17.67 11.71 -8.01
CA VAL A 140 -17.18 10.34 -8.25
C VAL A 140 -17.36 9.94 -9.72
N ARG A 141 -18.51 10.28 -10.31
CA ARG A 141 -18.74 10.10 -11.75
C ARG A 141 -17.73 10.90 -12.59
N ALA A 142 -17.38 12.11 -12.19
CA ALA A 142 -16.37 12.91 -12.88
C ALA A 142 -14.98 12.26 -12.80
N SER A 143 -14.57 11.69 -11.66
CA SER A 143 -13.33 10.92 -11.55
C SER A 143 -13.32 9.69 -12.45
N TRP A 144 -14.46 9.01 -12.59
CA TRP A 144 -14.63 7.91 -13.54
C TRP A 144 -14.50 8.38 -14.99
N ASP A 145 -15.17 9.48 -15.35
CA ASP A 145 -15.10 10.07 -16.68
C ASP A 145 -13.65 10.47 -17.02
N ASP A 146 -12.89 10.98 -16.04
CA ASP A 146 -11.46 11.26 -16.18
C ASP A 146 -10.61 10.00 -16.37
N LEU A 147 -10.90 8.90 -15.65
CA LEU A 147 -10.20 7.63 -15.82
C LEU A 147 -10.45 7.02 -17.22
N VAL A 148 -11.68 7.12 -17.72
CA VAL A 148 -12.04 6.73 -19.10
C VAL A 148 -11.27 7.58 -20.11
N ALA A 149 -11.26 8.90 -19.94
CA ALA A 149 -10.57 9.82 -20.85
C ALA A 149 -9.06 9.56 -20.91
N VAL A 150 -8.43 9.34 -19.76
CA VAL A 150 -7.00 9.02 -19.68
C VAL A 150 -6.70 7.65 -20.30
N SER A 151 -7.60 6.68 -20.16
CA SER A 151 -7.43 5.35 -20.79
C SER A 151 -7.50 5.41 -22.32
N GLN A 152 -8.21 6.40 -22.87
CA GLN A 152 -8.30 6.64 -24.32
C GLN A 152 -7.04 7.30 -24.90
N ASP A 153 -6.24 7.99 -24.08
CA ASP A 153 -5.02 8.65 -24.52
C ASP A 153 -3.83 7.68 -24.56
N ARG A 154 -3.53 7.20 -25.78
CA ARG A 154 -2.41 6.27 -26.03
C ARG A 154 -1.03 6.94 -26.03
N THR A 155 -0.94 8.26 -25.84
CA THR A 155 0.34 8.99 -25.82
C THR A 155 0.99 9.04 -24.44
N LEU A 156 0.25 8.63 -23.41
CA LEU A 156 0.65 8.66 -22.02
C LEU A 156 1.67 7.54 -21.72
N VAL A 157 2.73 7.90 -21.00
CA VAL A 157 3.88 7.00 -20.73
C VAL A 157 4.32 7.01 -19.26
N ARG A 158 3.66 7.79 -18.38
CA ARG A 158 4.08 8.02 -16.99
C ARG A 158 3.04 7.57 -15.96
N ARG A 159 2.14 6.65 -16.33
CA ARG A 159 1.05 6.12 -15.49
C ARG A 159 0.14 7.22 -14.94
N GLU A 160 -0.18 8.19 -15.78
CA GLU A 160 -1.01 9.36 -15.45
C GLU A 160 -2.41 8.97 -14.94
N TYR A 161 -2.89 7.77 -15.24
CA TYR A 161 -4.13 7.21 -14.71
C TYR A 161 -4.07 6.84 -13.23
N ARG A 162 -2.90 6.53 -12.67
CA ARG A 162 -2.77 5.93 -11.33
C ARG A 162 -3.29 6.85 -10.23
N PRO A 163 -2.92 8.15 -10.18
CA PRO A 163 -3.49 9.08 -9.20
C PRO A 163 -5.01 9.25 -9.34
N ILE A 164 -5.55 9.19 -10.56
CA ILE A 164 -7.00 9.31 -10.83
C ILE A 164 -7.74 8.07 -10.31
N ALA A 165 -7.21 6.87 -10.61
CA ALA A 165 -7.76 5.62 -10.12
C ALA A 165 -7.72 5.55 -8.59
N GLU A 166 -6.58 5.89 -7.97
CA GLU A 166 -6.45 5.91 -6.50
C GLU A 166 -7.42 6.91 -5.85
N LEU A 167 -7.63 8.08 -6.46
CA LEU A 167 -8.65 9.02 -6.00
C LEU A 167 -10.08 8.48 -6.15
N LEU A 168 -10.41 7.87 -7.29
CA LEU A 168 -11.72 7.25 -7.50
C LEU A 168 -12.00 6.19 -6.42
N PHE A 169 -11.04 5.31 -6.14
CA PHE A 169 -11.21 4.27 -5.15
C PHE A 169 -11.27 4.80 -3.73
N ASP A 170 -10.48 5.82 -3.37
CA ASP A 170 -10.61 6.51 -2.08
C ASP A 170 -11.99 7.18 -1.93
N GLN A 171 -12.52 7.82 -2.99
CA GLN A 171 -13.88 8.39 -2.98
C GLN A 171 -14.95 7.32 -2.76
N VAL A 172 -14.83 6.19 -3.45
CA VAL A 172 -15.74 5.03 -3.33
C VAL A 172 -15.70 4.45 -1.90
N GLU A 173 -14.51 4.32 -1.31
CA GLU A 173 -14.35 3.87 0.08
C GLU A 173 -14.99 4.82 1.09
N ARG A 174 -14.79 6.14 0.93
CA ARG A 174 -15.41 7.15 1.78
C ARG A 174 -16.93 7.17 1.67
N ARG A 175 -17.49 6.69 0.56
CA ARG A 175 -18.94 6.49 0.37
C ARG A 175 -19.43 5.13 0.87
N GLY A 176 -18.55 4.36 1.51
CA GLY A 176 -18.90 3.11 2.17
C GLY A 176 -18.97 1.90 1.25
N MET A 177 -18.32 1.95 0.10
CA MET A 177 -18.14 0.82 -0.82
C MET A 177 -16.74 0.21 -0.65
N SER A 178 -16.55 -1.08 -0.94
CA SER A 178 -15.22 -1.71 -0.89
C SER A 178 -14.48 -1.43 -2.19
N ALA A 179 -13.31 -0.77 -2.16
CA ALA A 179 -12.53 -0.51 -3.37
C ALA A 179 -12.22 -1.78 -4.16
N GLU A 180 -11.85 -2.86 -3.48
CA GLU A 180 -11.53 -4.14 -4.14
C GLU A 180 -12.76 -4.77 -4.80
N GLN A 181 -13.92 -4.74 -4.12
CA GLN A 181 -15.16 -5.25 -4.71
C GLN A 181 -15.61 -4.37 -5.88
N THR A 182 -15.61 -3.05 -5.72
CA THR A 182 -15.97 -2.11 -6.78
C THR A 182 -15.03 -2.23 -7.98
N ALA A 183 -13.74 -2.45 -7.78
CA ALA A 183 -12.81 -2.73 -8.88
C ALA A 183 -13.22 -4.00 -9.64
N ARG A 184 -13.51 -5.11 -8.93
CA ARG A 184 -13.99 -6.35 -9.57
C ARG A 184 -15.31 -6.16 -10.31
N ASP A 185 -16.25 -5.42 -9.72
CA ASP A 185 -17.56 -5.14 -10.32
C ASP A 185 -17.43 -4.28 -11.57
N LEU A 186 -16.59 -3.24 -11.52
CA LEU A 186 -16.24 -2.42 -12.67
C LEU A 186 -15.59 -3.26 -13.77
N ILE A 187 -14.67 -4.15 -13.43
CA ILE A 187 -14.06 -5.08 -14.39
C ILE A 187 -15.13 -6.00 -14.98
N SER A 188 -16.07 -6.51 -14.17
CA SER A 188 -17.18 -7.35 -14.62
C SER A 188 -18.07 -6.64 -15.65
N ILE A 189 -18.46 -5.39 -15.35
CA ILE A 189 -19.29 -4.55 -16.23
C ILE A 189 -18.52 -4.17 -17.49
N VAL A 190 -17.31 -3.64 -17.32
CA VAL A 190 -16.54 -3.01 -18.39
C VAL A 190 -15.89 -4.06 -19.28
N ALA A 191 -15.39 -5.18 -18.79
CA ALA A 191 -14.76 -6.21 -19.60
C ALA A 191 -15.77 -7.20 -20.19
N TYR A 192 -16.85 -7.53 -19.45
CA TYR A 192 -17.75 -8.63 -19.82
C TYR A 192 -19.22 -8.22 -20.03
N GLY A 193 -19.57 -6.96 -19.80
CA GLY A 193 -20.95 -6.49 -19.94
C GLY A 193 -21.93 -7.11 -18.95
N ARG A 194 -21.43 -7.58 -17.80
CA ARG A 194 -22.18 -8.32 -16.78
C ARG A 194 -22.54 -7.43 -15.60
N ASP A 195 -23.70 -7.72 -15.00
CA ASP A 195 -24.04 -7.14 -13.71
C ASP A 195 -23.26 -7.88 -12.60
N PRO A 196 -22.85 -7.21 -11.51
CA PRO A 196 -22.05 -7.80 -10.43
C PRO A 196 -22.63 -9.08 -9.81
N ASP A 197 -23.95 -9.20 -9.83
CA ASP A 197 -24.70 -10.31 -9.21
C ASP A 197 -24.94 -11.51 -10.16
N ASP A 198 -24.55 -11.42 -11.45
CA ASP A 198 -24.79 -12.48 -12.43
C ASP A 198 -23.81 -13.67 -12.25
N ILE A 199 -24.34 -14.89 -12.08
CA ILE A 199 -23.56 -16.14 -12.14
C ILE A 199 -22.97 -16.30 -13.55
N PRO A 200 -21.68 -16.65 -13.71
CA PRO A 200 -21.01 -16.65 -15.02
C PRO A 200 -21.53 -17.78 -15.94
N ILE A 201 -22.56 -17.48 -16.73
CA ILE A 201 -23.06 -18.35 -17.80
C ILE A 201 -23.40 -17.48 -19.04
N GLY A 202 -22.53 -17.53 -20.06
CA GLY A 202 -22.76 -16.95 -21.40
C GLY A 202 -22.08 -15.61 -21.69
N GLU A 203 -21.83 -15.35 -22.98
CA GLU A 203 -21.53 -14.02 -23.53
C GLU A 203 -22.85 -13.22 -23.62
N LYS A 204 -22.85 -11.98 -23.10
CA LYS A 204 -23.92 -11.01 -23.38
C LYS A 204 -23.30 -9.93 -24.28
N ASP A 205 -23.92 -9.70 -25.44
CA ASP A 205 -23.58 -8.61 -26.38
C ASP A 205 -24.03 -7.23 -25.84
N THR A 206 -23.63 -6.85 -24.62
CA THR A 206 -23.94 -5.52 -24.08
C THR A 206 -23.09 -4.48 -24.82
N PRO A 207 -23.69 -3.48 -25.50
CA PRO A 207 -22.95 -2.44 -26.18
C PRO A 207 -21.97 -1.69 -25.27
N LEU A 208 -20.85 -1.19 -25.82
CA LEU A 208 -19.84 -0.47 -25.07
C LEU A 208 -20.39 0.76 -24.31
N ASP A 209 -21.25 1.55 -24.96
CA ASP A 209 -21.84 2.73 -24.32
C ASP A 209 -22.70 2.36 -23.12
N ASP A 210 -23.43 1.25 -23.20
CA ASP A 210 -24.23 0.73 -22.09
C ASP A 210 -23.35 0.21 -20.95
N ARG A 211 -22.22 -0.44 -21.27
CA ARG A 211 -21.20 -0.87 -20.29
C ARG A 211 -20.63 0.32 -19.52
N LEU A 212 -20.20 1.36 -20.23
CA LEU A 212 -19.64 2.58 -19.62
C LEU A 212 -20.68 3.33 -18.80
N SER A 213 -21.93 3.41 -19.28
CA SER A 213 -23.04 4.04 -18.56
C SER A 213 -23.38 3.28 -17.26
N LYS A 214 -23.41 1.94 -17.30
CA LYS A 214 -23.58 1.09 -16.11
C LYS A 214 -22.44 1.27 -15.12
N ALA A 215 -21.19 1.24 -15.58
CA ALA A 215 -20.02 1.44 -14.73
C ALA A 215 -20.03 2.82 -14.06
N ARG A 216 -20.36 3.88 -14.82
CA ARG A 216 -20.55 5.25 -14.32
C ARG A 216 -21.69 5.33 -13.30
N THR A 217 -22.77 4.57 -13.50
CA THR A 217 -23.88 4.50 -12.55
C THR A 217 -23.47 3.79 -11.26
N LEU A 218 -22.74 2.68 -11.36
CA LEU A 218 -22.23 1.92 -10.21
C LEU A 218 -21.39 2.80 -9.30
N VAL A 219 -20.35 3.44 -9.83
CA VAL A 219 -19.48 4.33 -9.03
C VAL A 219 -20.23 5.55 -8.53
N GLY A 220 -21.27 6.00 -9.23
CA GLY A 220 -22.12 7.11 -8.81
C GLY A 220 -23.14 6.75 -7.74
N THR A 221 -23.39 5.47 -7.45
CA THR A 221 -24.40 5.05 -6.48
C THR A 221 -23.76 4.89 -5.10
N PRO A 222 -24.23 5.58 -4.05
CA PRO A 222 -23.67 5.43 -2.71
C PRO A 222 -23.98 4.03 -2.13
N ALA A 223 -23.17 3.57 -1.17
CA ALA A 223 -23.46 2.32 -0.49
C ALA A 223 -24.73 2.41 0.36
N ASP A 224 -25.46 1.31 0.45
CA ASP A 224 -26.59 1.20 1.34
C ASP A 224 -26.14 1.33 2.81
N VAL A 225 -26.90 2.13 3.56
CA VAL A 225 -26.70 2.34 5.00
C VAL A 225 -27.72 1.50 5.73
N GLU A 226 -27.25 0.43 6.38
CA GLU A 226 -28.13 -0.59 6.95
C GLU A 226 -27.52 -1.19 8.23
N PRO A 227 -28.32 -1.88 9.07
CA PRO A 227 -27.79 -2.57 10.24
C PRO A 227 -26.70 -3.57 9.84
N THR A 228 -25.46 -3.37 10.30
CA THR A 228 -24.32 -4.22 9.95
C THR A 228 -23.72 -4.85 11.21
N VAL A 229 -23.57 -6.18 11.18
CA VAL A 229 -22.97 -6.97 12.25
C VAL A 229 -21.85 -7.82 11.68
N VAL A 230 -20.73 -7.91 12.40
CA VAL A 230 -19.61 -8.78 12.04
C VAL A 230 -19.43 -9.84 13.11
N TRP A 231 -19.38 -11.09 12.70
CA TRP A 231 -18.99 -12.21 13.54
C TRP A 231 -17.55 -12.58 13.23
N LEU A 232 -16.73 -12.70 14.27
CA LEU A 232 -15.31 -13.02 14.22
C LEU A 232 -15.07 -14.31 14.98
N GLY A 233 -14.48 -15.31 14.34
CA GLY A 233 -14.14 -16.59 14.94
C GLY A 233 -12.66 -16.64 15.29
N TYR A 234 -12.33 -16.98 16.52
CA TYR A 234 -10.98 -16.99 17.07
C TYR A 234 -10.56 -18.38 17.54
N LYS A 235 -9.28 -18.70 17.35
CA LYS A 235 -8.54 -19.82 17.93
C LYS A 235 -7.82 -19.40 19.21
N GLY A 236 -7.87 -20.24 20.24
CA GLY A 236 -7.47 -19.90 21.60
C GLY A 236 -8.68 -19.60 22.48
N ARG A 237 -8.86 -20.41 23.52
CA ARG A 237 -10.03 -20.34 24.41
C ARG A 237 -10.03 -19.09 25.27
N ILE A 238 -11.05 -18.25 25.11
CA ILE A 238 -11.46 -17.27 26.11
C ILE A 238 -12.65 -17.88 26.84
N HIS A 239 -12.46 -18.35 28.07
CA HIS A 239 -13.54 -18.96 28.87
C HIS A 239 -14.49 -17.91 29.44
N VAL A 240 -15.25 -17.20 28.61
CA VAL A 240 -16.23 -16.21 29.08
C VAL A 240 -17.40 -16.07 28.10
N HIS A 241 -18.63 -16.07 28.62
CA HIS A 241 -19.73 -15.36 27.97
C HIS A 241 -19.70 -13.93 28.49
N LEU A 242 -19.27 -13.00 27.65
CA LEU A 242 -19.03 -11.60 28.04
C LEU A 242 -19.66 -10.67 27.02
N SER A 243 -20.47 -9.74 27.48
CA SER A 243 -21.01 -8.66 26.66
C SER A 243 -20.43 -7.34 27.13
N ALA A 244 -19.81 -6.60 26.20
CA ALA A 244 -19.22 -5.29 26.41
C ALA A 244 -19.84 -4.31 25.41
N GLY A 245 -21.01 -3.77 25.76
CA GLY A 245 -21.76 -2.85 24.89
C GLY A 245 -22.19 -3.54 23.60
N ARG A 246 -21.59 -3.13 22.48
CA ARG A 246 -21.87 -3.64 21.13
C ARG A 246 -21.06 -4.89 20.74
N VAL A 247 -20.23 -5.39 21.65
CA VAL A 247 -19.36 -6.55 21.40
C VAL A 247 -19.74 -7.68 22.35
N SER A 248 -20.00 -8.88 21.83
CA SER A 248 -20.38 -10.05 22.61
C SER A 248 -19.47 -11.24 22.30
N PHE A 249 -18.91 -11.85 23.33
CA PHE A 249 -18.03 -13.02 23.25
C PHE A 249 -18.80 -14.27 23.67
N TYR A 250 -18.62 -15.34 22.91
CA TYR A 250 -19.21 -16.64 23.18
C TYR A 250 -18.18 -17.76 23.01
N ALA A 251 -18.31 -18.79 23.85
CA ALA A 251 -17.63 -20.04 23.62
C ALA A 251 -18.24 -20.75 22.38
N ALA A 252 -17.41 -21.00 21.37
CA ALA A 252 -17.87 -21.57 20.09
C ALA A 252 -18.55 -22.93 20.29
N GLN A 253 -17.94 -23.81 21.11
CA GLN A 253 -18.44 -25.14 21.45
C GLN A 253 -19.82 -25.13 22.13
N TRP A 254 -20.24 -24.00 22.69
CA TRP A 254 -21.56 -23.86 23.31
C TRP A 254 -22.54 -23.12 22.40
N ALA A 255 -22.15 -21.99 21.81
CA ALA A 255 -23.06 -21.15 21.04
C ALA A 255 -23.46 -21.78 19.69
N ILE A 256 -22.52 -22.39 18.97
CA ILE A 256 -22.77 -22.92 17.63
C ILE A 256 -23.79 -24.08 17.65
N PRO A 257 -23.66 -25.13 18.50
CA PRO A 257 -24.68 -26.17 18.57
C PRO A 257 -26.04 -25.63 19.01
N ASN A 258 -26.06 -24.60 19.86
CA ASN A 258 -27.29 -24.04 20.43
C ASN A 258 -27.95 -22.98 19.54
N ALA A 259 -27.29 -22.53 18.47
CA ALA A 259 -27.87 -21.62 17.49
C ALA A 259 -29.10 -22.22 16.79
N GLN A 260 -29.13 -23.56 16.66
CA GLN A 260 -30.23 -24.29 16.04
C GLN A 260 -31.59 -23.98 16.68
N PRO A 261 -32.66 -23.74 15.88
CA PRO A 261 -34.01 -23.56 16.38
C PRO A 261 -34.43 -24.70 17.32
N GLY A 262 -35.09 -24.35 18.43
CA GLY A 262 -35.58 -25.32 19.43
C GLY A 262 -34.57 -25.75 20.49
N ARG A 263 -33.32 -25.25 20.46
CA ARG A 263 -32.32 -25.43 21.53
C ARG A 263 -32.30 -24.25 22.52
N PHE A 264 -31.30 -24.20 23.40
CA PHE A 264 -31.15 -23.14 24.41
C PHE A 264 -31.20 -21.73 23.77
N GLU A 265 -31.84 -20.80 24.48
CA GLU A 265 -31.94 -19.39 24.05
C GLU A 265 -30.74 -18.59 24.55
N PHE A 266 -30.24 -17.68 23.70
CA PHE A 266 -29.18 -16.72 24.02
C PHE A 266 -29.22 -15.53 23.06
N ASP A 267 -28.58 -14.43 23.46
CA ASP A 267 -28.55 -13.20 22.66
C ASP A 267 -27.94 -13.44 21.27
N HIS A 268 -28.57 -12.89 20.23
CA HIS A 268 -28.14 -12.99 18.82
C HIS A 268 -28.13 -14.41 18.24
N LYS A 269 -28.90 -15.33 18.83
CA LYS A 269 -29.08 -16.70 18.33
C LYS A 269 -29.51 -16.77 16.86
N GLU A 270 -30.49 -15.96 16.48
CA GLU A 270 -31.02 -15.93 15.10
C GLU A 270 -29.96 -15.48 14.09
N GLU A 271 -29.18 -14.45 14.45
CA GLU A 271 -28.04 -13.98 13.65
C GLU A 271 -26.99 -15.09 13.46
N LEU A 272 -26.62 -15.79 14.55
CA LEU A 272 -25.64 -16.86 14.46
C LEU A 272 -26.18 -18.05 13.66
N TRP A 273 -27.46 -18.38 13.81
CA TRP A 273 -28.09 -19.47 13.07
C TRP A 273 -28.04 -19.23 11.56
N GLU A 274 -28.32 -18.00 11.11
CA GLU A 274 -28.23 -17.62 9.70
C GLU A 274 -26.86 -17.96 9.10
N LEU A 275 -25.79 -17.81 9.88
CA LEU A 275 -24.42 -18.07 9.47
C LEU A 275 -24.03 -19.55 9.48
N VAL A 276 -24.48 -20.30 10.50
CA VAL A 276 -24.00 -21.68 10.74
C VAL A 276 -24.92 -22.76 10.15
N GLN A 277 -26.17 -22.43 9.80
CA GLN A 277 -27.18 -23.42 9.35
C GLN A 277 -26.76 -24.27 8.15
N HIS A 278 -25.90 -23.75 7.27
CA HIS A 278 -25.39 -24.47 6.09
C HIS A 278 -24.03 -25.15 6.34
N GLY A 279 -23.50 -25.07 7.56
CA GLY A 279 -22.25 -25.70 7.96
C GLY A 279 -21.03 -25.16 7.20
N HIS A 280 -21.06 -23.94 6.70
CA HIS A 280 -19.93 -23.35 5.96
C HIS A 280 -19.13 -22.30 6.73
N THR A 281 -19.60 -21.89 7.90
CA THR A 281 -18.99 -20.83 8.71
C THR A 281 -18.99 -21.28 10.17
N PHE A 282 -17.88 -21.08 10.88
CA PHE A 282 -17.68 -21.44 12.29
C PHE A 282 -18.00 -22.90 12.58
N ARG A 283 -17.14 -23.82 12.13
CA ARG A 283 -17.30 -25.24 12.45
C ARG A 283 -16.66 -25.59 13.79
N ILE A 284 -17.26 -26.55 14.46
CA ILE A 284 -16.75 -27.21 15.66
C ILE A 284 -16.72 -28.71 15.39
N SER A 285 -15.80 -29.42 16.03
CA SER A 285 -15.62 -30.84 15.82
C SER A 285 -16.82 -31.64 16.35
N GLU A 286 -17.25 -32.61 15.55
CA GLU A 286 -18.28 -33.57 15.98
C GLU A 286 -17.64 -34.79 16.67
N ARG A 287 -16.34 -34.99 16.46
CA ARG A 287 -15.56 -36.12 17.00
C ARG A 287 -14.36 -35.66 17.81
N VAL A 288 -13.93 -36.51 18.75
CA VAL A 288 -12.83 -36.21 19.69
C VAL A 288 -11.47 -36.08 19.01
N ASP A 289 -11.30 -36.69 17.83
CA ASP A 289 -10.07 -36.65 17.01
C ASP A 289 -10.04 -35.50 16.00
N GLU A 290 -11.12 -34.72 15.89
CA GLU A 290 -11.22 -33.56 15.01
C GLU A 290 -10.93 -32.26 15.78
N GLU A 291 -10.22 -31.34 15.14
CA GLU A 291 -9.94 -30.00 15.71
C GLU A 291 -11.08 -29.04 15.34
N ASP A 292 -11.57 -28.24 16.30
CA ASP A 292 -12.54 -27.17 16.01
C ASP A 292 -11.97 -26.18 14.99
N ASP A 293 -12.78 -25.53 14.13
CA ASP A 293 -12.25 -24.43 13.30
C ASP A 293 -12.08 -23.15 14.14
N VAL A 294 -12.87 -23.00 15.23
CA VAL A 294 -12.87 -21.85 16.14
C VAL A 294 -13.15 -22.26 17.60
N ASP A 295 -12.48 -21.62 18.56
CA ASP A 295 -12.68 -21.81 20.00
C ASP A 295 -13.63 -20.77 20.61
N THR A 296 -13.56 -19.54 20.12
CA THR A 296 -14.33 -18.38 20.60
C THR A 296 -14.94 -17.68 19.40
N ILE A 297 -16.21 -17.26 19.49
CA ILE A 297 -16.82 -16.37 18.49
C ILE A 297 -17.16 -15.03 19.12
N VAL A 298 -16.97 -13.95 18.38
CA VAL A 298 -17.16 -12.58 18.83
C VAL A 298 -18.10 -11.88 17.85
N ARG A 299 -19.25 -11.43 18.34
CA ARG A 299 -20.17 -10.59 17.60
C ARG A 299 -19.80 -9.13 17.84
N VAL A 300 -19.67 -8.35 16.77
CA VAL A 300 -19.43 -6.91 16.79
C VAL A 300 -20.55 -6.22 16.03
N ASP A 301 -21.33 -5.43 16.74
CA ASP A 301 -22.40 -4.61 16.18
C ASP A 301 -21.86 -3.24 15.78
N LEU A 302 -21.85 -2.97 14.49
CA LEU A 302 -21.41 -1.68 13.97
C LEU A 302 -22.57 -0.67 13.89
N GLY A 303 -23.78 -1.08 14.27
CA GLY A 303 -24.99 -0.29 14.16
C GLY A 303 -25.45 -0.13 12.71
N VAL A 304 -26.15 0.97 12.45
CA VAL A 304 -26.58 1.35 11.10
C VAL A 304 -25.40 2.04 10.41
N THR A 305 -24.77 1.33 9.48
CA THR A 305 -23.56 1.77 8.77
C THR A 305 -23.53 1.16 7.37
N THR A 306 -22.62 1.63 6.53
CA THR A 306 -22.26 0.94 5.29
C THR A 306 -21.43 -0.32 5.59
N GLY A 307 -21.49 -1.28 4.69
CA GLY A 307 -20.77 -2.55 4.83
C GLY A 307 -19.28 -2.51 4.45
N ALA A 308 -18.77 -1.43 3.85
CA ALA A 308 -17.34 -1.31 3.58
C ALA A 308 -16.52 -1.15 4.85
N GLY A 309 -15.33 -1.76 4.84
CA GLY A 309 -14.42 -1.76 6.00
C GLY A 309 -15.04 -2.33 7.27
N ALA A 310 -16.20 -3.01 7.19
CA ALA A 310 -16.91 -3.50 8.37
C ALA A 310 -16.07 -4.53 9.13
N LEU A 311 -15.42 -5.44 8.38
CA LEU A 311 -14.52 -6.43 8.94
C LEU A 311 -13.33 -5.77 9.65
N GLU A 312 -12.64 -4.85 8.97
CA GLU A 312 -11.45 -4.15 9.49
C GLU A 312 -11.80 -3.39 10.76
N ARG A 313 -12.91 -2.63 10.76
CA ARG A 313 -13.40 -1.92 11.95
C ARG A 313 -13.74 -2.88 13.09
N ALA A 314 -14.38 -4.01 12.79
CA ALA A 314 -14.72 -5.00 13.81
C ALA A 314 -13.46 -5.64 14.41
N ILE A 315 -12.46 -5.96 13.59
CA ILE A 315 -11.16 -6.46 14.02
C ILE A 315 -10.49 -5.43 14.93
N GLU A 316 -10.43 -4.17 14.51
CA GLU A 316 -9.80 -3.09 15.29
C GLU A 316 -10.47 -2.91 16.66
N ILE A 317 -11.81 -2.89 16.72
CA ILE A 317 -12.57 -2.81 17.97
C ILE A 317 -12.20 -3.97 18.91
N VAL A 318 -12.18 -5.19 18.40
CA VAL A 318 -11.87 -6.38 19.19
C VAL A 318 -10.39 -6.41 19.60
N ASP A 319 -9.50 -5.99 18.71
CA ASP A 319 -8.06 -5.88 18.96
C ASP A 319 -7.76 -4.87 20.06
N ILE A 320 -8.46 -3.73 20.11
CA ILE A 320 -8.34 -2.76 21.19
C ILE A 320 -8.81 -3.38 22.52
N ILE A 321 -9.99 -4.03 22.54
CA ILE A 321 -10.53 -4.68 23.74
C ILE A 321 -9.56 -5.75 24.26
N MET A 322 -9.08 -6.63 23.38
CA MET A 322 -8.12 -7.68 23.71
C MET A 322 -6.78 -7.10 24.14
N GLY A 323 -6.25 -6.11 23.42
CA GLY A 323 -4.98 -5.45 23.73
C GLY A 323 -4.96 -4.83 25.13
N VAL A 324 -5.99 -4.07 25.48
CA VAL A 324 -6.14 -3.48 26.82
C VAL A 324 -6.25 -4.55 27.90
N SER A 325 -7.02 -5.61 27.63
CA SER A 325 -7.26 -6.71 28.58
C SER A 325 -5.99 -7.53 28.84
N ILE A 326 -5.28 -7.90 27.77
CA ILE A 326 -4.03 -8.66 27.81
C ILE A 326 -2.93 -7.85 28.50
N HIS A 327 -2.78 -6.58 28.15
CA HIS A 327 -1.78 -5.71 28.78
C HIS A 327 -1.92 -5.65 30.30
N ARG A 328 -3.15 -5.68 30.83
CA ARG A 328 -3.42 -5.62 32.27
C ARG A 328 -3.35 -6.97 32.99
N SER A 329 -3.55 -8.08 32.28
CA SER A 329 -3.71 -9.41 32.89
C SER A 329 -2.59 -10.40 32.55
N GLY A 330 -1.73 -10.09 31.57
CA GLY A 330 -0.71 -11.01 31.07
C GLY A 330 -1.27 -12.19 30.25
N GLY A 331 -2.49 -12.07 29.72
CA GLY A 331 -3.13 -13.14 28.93
C GLY A 331 -2.48 -13.40 27.57
N ILE A 332 -2.84 -14.52 26.95
CA ILE A 332 -2.41 -14.86 25.59
C ILE A 332 -3.46 -14.34 24.59
N ARG A 333 -3.00 -13.72 23.50
CA ARG A 333 -3.88 -13.21 22.45
C ARG A 333 -4.46 -14.37 21.63
N PRO A 334 -5.78 -14.52 21.55
CA PRO A 334 -6.41 -15.48 20.64
C PRO A 334 -6.27 -14.99 19.20
N GLN A 335 -6.31 -15.91 18.24
CA GLN A 335 -6.00 -15.64 16.83
C GLN A 335 -7.26 -15.66 15.99
N LEU A 336 -7.48 -14.63 15.16
CA LEU A 336 -8.64 -14.57 14.27
C LEU A 336 -8.52 -15.65 13.17
N ALA A 337 -9.43 -16.61 13.14
CA ALA A 337 -9.43 -17.73 12.21
C ALA A 337 -10.46 -17.55 11.07
N GLU A 338 -11.65 -17.04 11.39
CA GLU A 338 -12.77 -16.91 10.45
C GLU A 338 -13.54 -15.61 10.70
N HIS A 339 -14.30 -15.16 9.70
CA HIS A 339 -15.25 -14.06 9.87
C HIS A 339 -16.48 -14.24 9.00
N ALA A 340 -17.56 -13.58 9.40
CA ALA A 340 -18.76 -13.39 8.60
C ALA A 340 -19.36 -12.02 8.84
N VAL A 341 -19.98 -11.46 7.81
CA VAL A 341 -20.66 -10.16 7.84
C VAL A 341 -22.14 -10.39 7.57
N LEU A 342 -22.98 -9.86 8.45
CA LEU A 342 -24.42 -9.78 8.30
C LEU A 342 -24.82 -8.34 8.00
N ARG A 343 -25.72 -8.15 7.04
CA ARG A 343 -26.34 -6.86 6.72
C ARG A 343 -27.85 -7.02 6.74
N SER A 344 -28.53 -6.18 7.52
CA SER A 344 -29.97 -6.30 7.77
C SER A 344 -30.41 -7.71 8.19
N GLY A 345 -29.55 -8.42 8.92
CA GLY A 345 -29.78 -9.80 9.37
C GLY A 345 -29.52 -10.88 8.32
N GLN A 346 -29.11 -10.52 7.10
CA GLN A 346 -28.81 -11.47 6.02
C GLN A 346 -27.30 -11.65 5.83
N HIS A 347 -26.88 -12.85 5.41
CA HIS A 347 -25.50 -13.15 5.09
C HIS A 347 -25.02 -12.32 3.89
N ALA A 348 -24.05 -11.44 4.12
CA ALA A 348 -23.47 -10.57 3.10
C ALA A 348 -22.06 -10.99 2.66
N GLY A 349 -21.37 -11.78 3.47
CA GLY A 349 -20.03 -12.27 3.15
C GLY A 349 -19.40 -13.07 4.28
N SER A 350 -18.45 -13.92 3.94
CA SER A 350 -17.65 -14.67 4.91
C SER A 350 -16.30 -15.06 4.32
N GLY A 351 -15.30 -15.17 5.17
CA GLY A 351 -13.97 -15.65 4.81
C GLY A 351 -13.43 -16.62 5.84
N ARG A 352 -12.79 -17.68 5.34
CA ARG A 352 -12.00 -18.61 6.16
C ARG A 352 -10.52 -18.28 6.03
N ARG A 353 -9.73 -18.59 7.07
CA ARG A 353 -8.25 -18.45 7.12
C ARG A 353 -7.74 -17.02 7.35
N ALA A 354 -8.39 -16.26 8.23
CA ALA A 354 -7.96 -14.90 8.56
C ALA A 354 -6.57 -14.84 9.24
N VAL A 355 -6.09 -15.92 9.87
CA VAL A 355 -4.69 -16.12 10.30
C VAL A 355 -4.38 -17.62 10.28
N TRP A 356 -3.21 -18.01 9.75
CA TRP A 356 -2.64 -19.34 9.99
C TRP A 356 -1.97 -19.30 11.36
N ASN A 357 -2.16 -20.33 12.18
CA ASN A 357 -1.79 -20.40 13.60
C ASN A 357 -0.28 -20.26 13.94
N ARG A 358 0.55 -19.79 12.99
CA ARG A 358 2.00 -19.69 13.09
C ARG A 358 2.48 -18.41 12.40
N THR A 359 3.40 -17.70 13.07
CA THR A 359 4.39 -16.90 12.36
C THR A 359 5.23 -17.87 11.51
N GLY A 360 5.53 -17.48 10.28
CA GLY A 360 6.28 -18.29 9.34
C GLY A 360 5.52 -19.54 8.87
N PHE A 361 6.21 -20.35 8.06
CA PHE A 361 5.65 -21.59 7.53
C PHE A 361 6.00 -22.76 8.47
N ALA A 362 5.01 -23.59 8.81
CA ALA A 362 5.15 -24.72 9.74
C ALA A 362 6.34 -25.66 9.46
N ASN A 363 6.70 -25.81 8.19
CA ASN A 363 7.86 -26.54 7.67
C ASN A 363 8.54 -25.66 6.60
N ASP A 364 9.14 -24.56 7.03
CA ASP A 364 9.75 -23.58 6.13
C ASP A 364 11.13 -24.02 5.61
N THR A 365 11.20 -25.18 4.95
CA THR A 365 12.45 -25.68 4.33
C THR A 365 12.99 -24.69 3.30
N TRP A 366 12.10 -23.98 2.61
CA TRP A 366 12.46 -22.94 1.66
C TRP A 366 13.13 -21.74 2.35
N GLY A 367 12.52 -21.16 3.39
CA GLY A 367 13.11 -20.05 4.15
C GLY A 367 14.41 -20.44 4.87
N ALA A 368 14.48 -21.68 5.37
CA ALA A 368 15.72 -22.24 5.91
C ALA A 368 16.81 -22.34 4.83
N SER A 369 16.47 -22.75 3.61
CA SER A 369 17.39 -22.79 2.47
C SER A 369 17.85 -21.38 2.08
N MET A 370 16.95 -20.40 1.97
CA MET A 370 17.31 -19.00 1.67
C MET A 370 18.25 -18.43 2.74
N THR A 371 17.98 -18.71 4.02
CA THR A 371 18.84 -18.27 5.13
C THR A 371 20.20 -18.95 5.07
N ALA A 372 20.24 -20.26 4.84
CA ALA A 372 21.48 -21.02 4.70
C ALA A 372 22.32 -20.54 3.50
N GLU A 373 21.66 -20.22 2.39
CA GLU A 373 22.30 -19.66 1.20
C GLU A 373 22.86 -18.26 1.47
N ALA A 374 22.08 -17.38 2.12
CA ALA A 374 22.56 -16.05 2.52
C ALA A 374 23.76 -16.14 3.47
N ILE A 375 23.73 -17.06 4.45
CA ILE A 375 24.87 -17.35 5.32
C ILE A 375 26.06 -17.88 4.51
N GLY A 376 25.84 -18.79 3.55
CA GLY A 376 26.90 -19.29 2.69
C GLY A 376 27.54 -18.19 1.83
N ARG A 377 26.73 -17.26 1.32
CA ARG A 377 27.16 -16.15 0.44
C ARG A 377 27.87 -15.04 1.21
N HIS A 378 27.33 -14.61 2.35
CA HIS A 378 27.80 -13.42 3.08
C HIS A 378 28.56 -13.76 4.37
N GLY A 379 28.29 -14.90 4.98
CA GLY A 379 28.84 -15.31 6.27
C GLY A 379 30.36 -15.36 6.34
N PRO A 380 31.09 -15.95 5.37
CA PRO A 380 32.56 -15.97 5.41
C PRO A 380 33.18 -14.57 5.45
N ARG A 381 32.71 -13.64 4.61
CA ARG A 381 33.19 -12.25 4.55
C ARG A 381 32.90 -11.50 5.86
N LEU A 382 31.69 -11.68 6.42
CA LEU A 382 31.29 -11.08 7.69
C LEU A 382 32.09 -11.65 8.87
N ALA A 383 32.32 -12.97 8.90
CA ALA A 383 33.12 -13.62 9.94
C ALA A 383 34.58 -13.17 9.91
N GLU A 384 35.16 -13.00 8.72
CA GLU A 384 36.50 -12.45 8.55
C GLU A 384 36.57 -11.00 9.06
N ALA A 385 35.60 -10.15 8.73
CA ALA A 385 35.54 -8.78 9.23
C ALA A 385 35.41 -8.71 10.75
N LEU A 386 34.52 -9.52 11.35
CA LEU A 386 34.33 -9.60 12.80
C LEU A 386 35.54 -10.21 13.54
N ALA A 387 36.39 -10.97 12.85
CA ALA A 387 37.66 -11.46 13.39
C ALA A 387 38.75 -10.38 13.39
N ARG A 388 38.66 -9.38 12.49
CA ARG A 388 39.57 -8.22 12.47
C ARG A 388 39.25 -7.24 13.60
N GLU A 389 37.97 -6.93 13.79
CA GLU A 389 37.51 -6.00 14.83
C GLU A 389 36.05 -6.26 15.24
N GLU A 390 35.70 -5.87 16.47
CA GLU A 390 34.31 -5.93 16.93
C GLU A 390 33.41 -4.97 16.14
N LEU A 391 32.15 -5.35 15.91
CA LEU A 391 31.19 -4.49 15.22
C LEU A 391 31.01 -3.17 16.00
N PRO A 392 31.27 -2.00 15.39
CA PRO A 392 31.18 -0.72 16.08
C PRO A 392 29.80 -0.49 16.71
N ARG A 393 29.76 0.05 17.93
CA ARG A 393 28.52 0.19 18.73
C ARG A 393 27.34 0.81 17.95
N PHE A 394 27.59 1.88 17.20
CA PHE A 394 26.53 2.55 16.43
C PHE A 394 26.08 1.72 15.22
N LEU A 395 26.99 0.98 14.58
CA LEU A 395 26.65 0.07 13.49
C LEU A 395 25.84 -1.13 14.00
N ALA A 396 26.22 -1.70 15.14
CA ALA A 396 25.45 -2.75 15.81
C ALA A 396 24.03 -2.28 16.19
N ALA A 397 23.90 -1.06 16.72
CA ALA A 397 22.60 -0.46 17.02
C ALA A 397 21.77 -0.24 15.74
N ALA A 398 22.38 0.19 14.64
CA ALA A 398 21.71 0.35 13.35
C ALA A 398 21.14 -0.98 12.83
N VAL A 399 21.90 -2.09 12.93
CA VAL A 399 21.43 -3.44 12.56
C VAL A 399 20.23 -3.87 13.41
N GLN A 400 20.28 -3.66 14.73
CA GLN A 400 19.18 -4.01 15.63
C GLN A 400 17.90 -3.21 15.32
N VAL A 401 18.04 -1.91 15.09
CA VAL A 401 16.91 -1.04 14.75
C VAL A 401 16.33 -1.41 13.39
N GLN A 402 17.16 -1.67 12.38
CA GLN A 402 16.70 -2.12 11.06
C GLN A 402 15.98 -3.46 11.15
N THR A 403 16.52 -4.42 11.89
CA THR A 403 15.87 -5.73 12.11
C THR A 403 14.49 -5.56 12.76
N THR A 404 14.34 -4.61 13.68
CA THR A 404 13.05 -4.30 14.31
C THR A 404 12.08 -3.67 13.32
N ALA A 405 12.56 -2.77 12.46
CA ALA A 405 11.76 -2.13 11.40
C ALA A 405 11.28 -3.14 10.34
N ASP A 406 12.11 -4.12 9.99
CA ASP A 406 11.82 -5.14 8.99
C ASP A 406 10.98 -6.30 9.54
N TYR A 407 10.95 -6.50 10.86
CA TYR A 407 10.28 -7.63 11.49
C TYR A 407 8.82 -7.82 11.04
N PRO A 408 7.97 -6.77 10.96
CA PRO A 408 6.59 -6.93 10.51
C PRO A 408 6.43 -7.46 9.08
N PHE A 409 7.46 -7.33 8.24
CA PHE A 409 7.47 -7.78 6.84
C PHE A 409 8.35 -9.03 6.63
N SER A 410 8.97 -9.51 7.70
CA SER A 410 9.82 -10.70 7.66
C SER A 410 9.01 -11.93 7.26
N ARG A 411 9.72 -12.98 6.83
CA ARG A 411 9.10 -14.27 6.52
C ARG A 411 8.38 -14.89 7.73
N ASP A 412 8.87 -14.59 8.93
CA ASP A 412 8.20 -14.95 10.19
C ASP A 412 6.83 -14.25 10.28
N MET A 413 6.69 -13.03 9.80
CA MET A 413 5.41 -12.32 9.83
C MET A 413 4.56 -12.46 8.56
N ALA A 414 5.02 -13.23 7.55
CA ALA A 414 4.42 -13.28 6.22
C ALA A 414 2.96 -13.74 6.16
N LEU A 415 2.50 -14.53 7.14
CA LEU A 415 1.11 -15.00 7.21
C LEU A 415 0.16 -14.05 7.95
N ARG A 416 0.68 -12.94 8.50
CA ARG A 416 -0.08 -11.90 9.18
C ARG A 416 0.02 -10.60 8.41
N LYS A 417 -1.11 -9.95 8.10
CA LYS A 417 -1.11 -8.59 7.57
C LYS A 417 -0.50 -7.63 8.64
N PRO A 418 0.51 -6.82 8.31
CA PRO A 418 1.04 -5.83 9.24
C PRO A 418 -0.06 -4.86 9.68
N SER A 419 -0.09 -4.52 10.97
CA SER A 419 -1.03 -3.55 11.53
C SER A 419 -0.60 -2.11 11.23
N GLU A 420 -1.49 -1.14 11.45
CA GLU A 420 -1.14 0.28 11.33
C GLU A 420 -0.02 0.68 12.29
N ALA A 421 0.01 0.12 13.51
CA ALA A 421 1.06 0.38 14.48
C ALA A 421 2.42 -0.16 14.01
N ASP A 422 2.43 -1.34 13.38
CA ASP A 422 3.65 -1.92 12.82
C ASP A 422 4.24 -0.97 11.76
N ILE A 423 3.42 -0.55 10.80
CA ILE A 423 3.83 0.31 9.69
C ILE A 423 4.19 1.71 10.17
N SER A 424 3.45 2.26 11.13
CA SER A 424 3.74 3.57 11.73
C SER A 424 5.06 3.59 12.48
N SER A 425 5.53 2.44 12.99
CA SER A 425 6.83 2.35 13.64
C SER A 425 8.01 2.36 12.64
N VAL A 426 7.79 1.98 11.37
CA VAL A 426 8.85 1.83 10.37
C VAL A 426 9.55 3.15 10.11
N VAL A 427 8.81 4.22 9.79
CA VAL A 427 9.37 5.53 9.44
C VAL A 427 10.33 6.07 10.52
N PRO A 428 9.95 6.19 11.80
CA PRO A 428 10.88 6.65 12.84
C PRO A 428 12.04 5.67 13.12
N LEU A 429 11.85 4.36 12.94
CA LEU A 429 12.92 3.38 13.09
C LEU A 429 13.95 3.50 11.96
N SER A 430 13.52 3.59 10.69
CA SER A 430 14.42 3.81 9.55
C SER A 430 15.21 5.11 9.67
N ASP A 431 14.59 6.19 10.14
CA ASP A 431 15.29 7.44 10.47
C ASP A 431 16.39 7.25 11.51
N ARG A 432 16.11 6.43 12.52
CA ARG A 432 17.07 6.11 13.58
C ARG A 432 18.23 5.25 13.08
N VAL A 433 18.00 4.36 12.10
CA VAL A 433 19.08 3.65 11.38
C VAL A 433 20.01 4.66 10.73
N VAL A 434 19.47 5.62 9.96
CA VAL A 434 20.28 6.68 9.32
C VAL A 434 21.08 7.49 10.34
N GLN A 435 20.48 7.84 11.49
CA GLN A 435 21.18 8.58 12.55
C GLN A 435 22.32 7.78 13.19
N HIS A 436 22.12 6.47 13.41
CA HIS A 436 23.18 5.59 13.92
C HIS A 436 24.30 5.40 12.89
N VAL A 437 23.96 5.25 11.61
CA VAL A 437 24.93 5.19 10.52
C VAL A 437 25.72 6.49 10.41
N ALA A 438 25.07 7.65 10.47
CA ALA A 438 25.72 8.95 10.46
C ALA A 438 26.69 9.10 11.65
N ALA A 439 26.27 8.69 12.85
CA ALA A 439 27.13 8.70 14.04
C ALA A 439 28.36 7.79 13.88
N HIS A 440 28.19 6.61 13.29
CA HIS A 440 29.31 5.71 13.00
C HIS A 440 30.27 6.32 11.96
N ALA A 441 29.74 6.97 10.93
CA ALA A 441 30.52 7.62 9.89
C ALA A 441 31.09 8.99 10.29
N ALA A 442 30.80 9.48 11.52
CA ALA A 442 31.12 10.83 11.98
C ALA A 442 30.58 11.94 11.04
N MET A 443 29.37 11.74 10.50
CA MET A 443 28.67 12.66 9.61
C MET A 443 27.48 13.33 10.29
N ASN A 444 27.06 14.50 9.79
CA ASN A 444 25.79 15.08 10.20
C ASN A 444 24.63 14.23 9.64
N PRO A 445 23.62 13.83 10.44
CA PRO A 445 22.49 13.06 9.93
C PRO A 445 21.74 13.74 8.78
N ASN A 446 21.60 15.07 8.79
CA ASN A 446 20.92 15.80 7.71
C ASN A 446 21.72 15.76 6.41
N GLU A 447 23.06 15.83 6.49
CA GLU A 447 23.93 15.65 5.32
C GLU A 447 23.78 14.25 4.74
N LEU A 448 23.70 13.23 5.61
CA LEU A 448 23.48 11.85 5.17
C LEU A 448 22.10 11.67 4.52
N PHE A 449 21.03 12.23 5.10
CA PHE A 449 19.70 12.22 4.47
C PHE A 449 19.72 12.85 3.07
N THR A 450 20.37 14.00 2.92
CA THR A 450 20.54 14.65 1.61
C THR A 450 21.30 13.75 0.62
N LEU A 451 22.44 13.18 1.02
CA LEU A 451 23.24 12.30 0.16
C LEU A 451 22.48 11.04 -0.27
N LEU A 452 21.71 10.44 0.63
CA LEU A 452 20.88 9.28 0.31
C LEU A 452 19.70 9.67 -0.58
N GLY A 453 19.07 10.83 -0.33
CA GLY A 453 18.01 11.37 -1.18
C GLY A 453 18.46 11.59 -2.62
N GLU A 454 19.70 12.04 -2.84
CA GLU A 454 20.30 12.15 -4.18
C GLU A 454 20.51 10.79 -4.87
N ARG A 455 20.45 9.66 -4.15
CA ARG A 455 20.50 8.30 -4.72
C ARG A 455 19.12 7.76 -5.08
N TRP A 456 18.05 8.34 -4.53
CA TRP A 456 16.67 7.87 -4.71
C TRP A 456 16.31 7.73 -6.18
N ALA A 457 16.51 8.78 -6.98
CA ALA A 457 16.05 8.79 -8.37
C ALA A 457 16.60 7.61 -9.19
N HIS A 458 17.89 7.29 -9.02
CA HIS A 458 18.51 6.17 -9.71
C HIS A 458 18.06 4.81 -9.12
N ALA A 459 17.91 4.72 -7.80
CA ALA A 459 17.39 3.51 -7.16
C ALA A 459 15.93 3.21 -7.57
N SER A 460 15.07 4.22 -7.61
CA SER A 460 13.68 4.11 -8.06
C SER A 460 13.60 3.71 -9.53
N TRP A 461 14.49 4.25 -10.38
CA TRP A 461 14.61 3.80 -11.77
C TRP A 461 14.93 2.31 -11.87
N LEU A 462 15.93 1.81 -11.12
CA LEU A 462 16.27 0.38 -11.09
C LEU A 462 15.13 -0.49 -10.54
N ALA A 463 14.48 -0.07 -9.45
CA ALA A 463 13.35 -0.79 -8.87
C ALA A 463 12.15 -0.84 -9.83
N ASN A 464 11.88 0.25 -10.54
CA ASN A 464 10.82 0.31 -11.55
C ASN A 464 11.13 -0.52 -12.79
N LEU A 465 12.40 -0.66 -13.20
CA LEU A 465 12.81 -1.61 -14.24
C LEU A 465 12.53 -3.06 -13.83
N GLN A 466 12.89 -3.44 -12.61
CA GLN A 466 12.61 -4.78 -12.07
C GLN A 466 11.11 -5.03 -11.95
N ARG A 467 10.34 -4.03 -11.50
CA ARG A 467 8.88 -4.08 -11.43
C ARG A 467 8.25 -4.25 -12.81
N ALA A 468 8.73 -3.52 -13.81
CA ALA A 468 8.29 -3.61 -15.20
C ALA A 468 8.55 -5.02 -15.78
N ALA A 469 9.76 -5.56 -15.56
CA ALA A 469 10.10 -6.93 -15.94
C ALA A 469 9.20 -7.96 -15.23
N GLY A 470 9.00 -7.80 -13.92
CA GLY A 470 8.12 -8.64 -13.12
C GLY A 470 6.69 -8.66 -13.66
N MET A 471 6.12 -7.49 -13.97
CA MET A 471 4.77 -7.36 -14.55
C MET A 471 4.62 -8.11 -15.89
N CYS A 472 5.65 -8.09 -16.73
CA CYS A 472 5.67 -8.88 -17.97
C CYS A 472 5.71 -10.41 -17.74
N LEU A 473 6.25 -10.85 -16.60
CA LEU A 473 6.40 -12.27 -16.25
C LEU A 473 5.22 -12.84 -15.43
N LEU A 474 4.23 -12.02 -15.07
CA LEU A 474 3.06 -12.50 -14.31
C LEU A 474 2.03 -13.27 -15.17
N GLY A 475 2.09 -13.15 -16.50
CA GLY A 475 1.09 -13.71 -17.41
C GLY A 475 1.26 -15.20 -17.69
N GLY A 476 0.16 -15.93 -17.85
CA GLY A 476 0.12 -17.29 -18.45
C GLY A 476 -0.60 -17.27 -19.81
N GLY A 477 -0.18 -18.08 -20.79
CA GLY A 477 -0.83 -18.06 -22.12
C GLY A 477 -0.12 -18.84 -23.24
N ARG A 478 -0.40 -18.50 -24.50
CA ARG A 478 0.12 -19.22 -25.69
C ARG A 478 1.65 -19.19 -25.86
N ARG A 479 2.37 -18.38 -25.07
CA ARG A 479 3.84 -18.19 -25.11
C ARG A 479 4.55 -18.72 -23.86
N ASN A 480 4.03 -19.79 -23.25
CA ASN A 480 4.62 -20.39 -22.04
C ASN A 480 6.10 -20.77 -22.20
N GLU A 481 6.55 -21.13 -23.41
CA GLU A 481 7.97 -21.41 -23.67
C GLU A 481 8.85 -20.17 -23.47
N LEU A 482 8.49 -19.04 -24.08
CA LEU A 482 9.20 -17.77 -23.91
C LEU A 482 9.13 -17.28 -22.46
N LEU A 483 7.97 -17.41 -21.81
CA LEU A 483 7.80 -17.08 -20.39
C LEU A 483 8.76 -17.89 -19.51
N ASN A 484 8.81 -19.21 -19.70
CA ASN A 484 9.68 -20.09 -18.93
C ASN A 484 11.16 -19.79 -19.20
N GLU A 485 11.53 -19.50 -20.45
CA GLU A 485 12.89 -19.08 -20.82
C GLU A 485 13.29 -17.80 -20.10
N LEU A 486 12.50 -16.73 -20.23
CA LEU A 486 12.82 -15.43 -19.63
C LEU A 486 12.80 -15.49 -18.10
N THR A 487 11.85 -16.23 -17.50
CA THR A 487 11.80 -16.43 -16.04
C THR A 487 13.02 -17.21 -15.56
N GLY A 488 13.43 -18.25 -16.29
CA GLY A 488 14.60 -19.05 -15.97
C GLY A 488 15.89 -18.23 -16.01
N GLU A 489 16.08 -17.37 -17.01
CA GLU A 489 17.25 -16.48 -17.09
C GLU A 489 17.18 -15.36 -16.03
N TRP A 490 16.00 -14.75 -15.82
CA TRP A 490 15.79 -13.69 -14.84
C TRP A 490 16.08 -14.12 -13.40
N MET A 491 15.71 -15.35 -13.04
CA MET A 491 15.90 -15.91 -11.70
C MET A 491 17.19 -16.73 -11.56
N SER A 492 18.08 -16.71 -12.56
CA SER A 492 19.30 -17.54 -12.55
C SER A 492 20.39 -16.96 -11.65
N ASP A 493 20.87 -17.76 -10.69
CA ASP A 493 22.07 -17.45 -9.90
C ASP A 493 23.37 -17.48 -10.72
N ARG A 494 23.31 -17.97 -11.97
CA ARG A 494 24.42 -18.06 -12.92
C ARG A 494 24.11 -17.27 -14.18
N ALA A 495 23.59 -16.06 -14.01
CA ALA A 495 23.35 -15.16 -15.13
C ALA A 495 24.63 -14.97 -15.96
N THR A 496 24.54 -15.23 -17.26
CA THR A 496 25.67 -15.09 -18.20
C THR A 496 25.97 -13.63 -18.55
N ARG A 497 25.09 -12.70 -18.15
CA ARG A 497 25.19 -11.26 -18.37
C ARG A 497 24.50 -10.49 -17.24
N PRO A 498 24.83 -9.20 -17.04
CA PRO A 498 24.11 -8.34 -16.10
C PRO A 498 22.61 -8.25 -16.45
N TRP A 499 21.74 -8.27 -15.43
CA TRP A 499 20.28 -8.27 -15.63
C TRP A 499 19.77 -7.03 -16.39
N ILE A 500 20.40 -5.86 -16.22
CA ILE A 500 20.07 -4.63 -16.96
C ILE A 500 20.29 -4.83 -18.46
N LEU A 501 21.39 -5.50 -18.83
CA LEU A 501 21.71 -5.80 -20.23
C LEU A 501 20.76 -6.87 -20.78
N PHE A 502 20.42 -7.87 -19.99
CA PHE A 502 19.40 -8.86 -20.36
C PHE A 502 18.05 -8.18 -20.67
N LEU A 503 17.59 -7.24 -19.84
CA LEU A 503 16.37 -6.47 -20.13
C LEU A 503 16.49 -5.64 -21.40
N ALA A 504 17.62 -4.95 -21.61
CA ALA A 504 17.83 -4.15 -22.82
C ALA A 504 17.78 -5.01 -24.09
N ASP A 505 18.44 -6.16 -24.08
CA ASP A 505 18.56 -7.03 -25.25
C ASP A 505 17.27 -7.82 -25.53
N ARG A 506 16.41 -8.02 -24.51
CA ARG A 506 15.16 -8.80 -24.60
C ARG A 506 13.90 -7.96 -24.40
N ALA A 507 13.99 -6.63 -24.51
CA ALA A 507 12.89 -5.72 -24.22
C ALA A 507 11.61 -6.05 -25.00
N ASP A 508 11.73 -6.34 -26.30
CA ASP A 508 10.59 -6.72 -27.15
C ASP A 508 9.95 -8.03 -26.71
N ASP A 509 10.75 -9.01 -26.27
CA ASP A 509 10.24 -10.29 -25.79
C ASP A 509 9.45 -10.10 -24.48
N PHE A 510 9.97 -9.32 -23.53
CA PHE A 510 9.24 -8.95 -22.31
C PHE A 510 7.93 -8.21 -22.63
N LEU A 511 7.98 -7.20 -23.51
CA LEU A 511 6.78 -6.47 -23.93
C LEU A 511 5.77 -7.38 -24.62
N SER A 512 6.23 -8.39 -25.33
CA SER A 512 5.36 -9.37 -25.98
C SER A 512 4.62 -10.30 -25.00
N LEU A 513 5.13 -10.44 -23.77
CA LEU A 513 4.48 -11.15 -22.68
C LEU A 513 3.63 -10.24 -21.78
N CYS A 514 3.78 -8.91 -21.90
CA CYS A 514 3.02 -7.96 -21.09
C CYS A 514 1.52 -8.03 -21.43
N LEU A 515 0.69 -8.40 -20.45
CA LEU A 515 -0.77 -8.47 -20.60
C LEU A 515 -1.47 -7.22 -20.06
N LEU A 516 -0.78 -6.43 -19.25
CA LEU A 516 -1.28 -5.17 -18.69
C LEU A 516 -1.17 -4.05 -19.75
N GLU A 517 -2.22 -3.86 -20.56
CA GLU A 517 -2.14 -2.97 -21.73
C GLU A 517 -1.86 -1.51 -21.37
N HIS A 518 -2.49 -1.00 -20.30
CA HIS A 518 -2.21 0.35 -19.79
C HIS A 518 -0.78 0.55 -19.26
N GLU A 519 -0.11 -0.53 -18.87
CA GLU A 519 1.26 -0.50 -18.36
C GLU A 519 2.27 -0.69 -19.50
N ARG A 520 1.84 -1.23 -20.64
CA ARG A 520 2.73 -1.55 -21.78
C ARG A 520 3.52 -0.33 -22.26
N ALA A 521 2.88 0.84 -22.37
CA ALA A 521 3.54 2.07 -22.79
C ALA A 521 4.58 2.54 -21.76
N TRP A 522 4.23 2.49 -20.47
CA TRP A 522 5.16 2.81 -19.38
C TRP A 522 6.32 1.79 -19.30
N ILE A 523 6.05 0.50 -19.40
CA ILE A 523 7.06 -0.58 -19.42
C ILE A 523 8.00 -0.38 -20.62
N GLY A 524 7.45 -0.09 -21.80
CA GLY A 524 8.24 0.19 -23.00
C GLY A 524 9.13 1.41 -22.81
N HIS A 525 8.61 2.48 -22.22
CA HIS A 525 9.39 3.67 -21.87
C HIS A 525 10.50 3.37 -20.84
N MET A 526 10.20 2.54 -19.84
CA MET A 526 11.18 2.07 -18.85
C MET A 526 12.29 1.25 -19.52
N PHE A 527 11.98 0.27 -20.37
CA PHE A 527 13.01 -0.51 -21.07
C PHE A 527 13.82 0.33 -22.06
N ALA A 528 13.17 1.26 -22.78
CA ALA A 528 13.85 2.19 -23.67
C ALA A 528 14.90 3.04 -22.92
N SER A 529 14.61 3.43 -21.68
CA SER A 529 15.55 4.21 -20.85
C SER A 529 16.89 3.53 -20.60
N ILE A 530 16.99 2.20 -20.76
CA ILE A 530 18.26 1.48 -20.60
C ILE A 530 19.24 1.79 -21.74
N GLY A 531 18.72 1.96 -22.96
CA GLY A 531 19.49 2.25 -24.18
C GLY A 531 19.39 3.70 -24.67
N ASP A 532 18.55 4.54 -24.05
CA ASP A 532 18.33 5.93 -24.44
C ASP A 532 18.54 6.89 -23.27
N HIS A 533 19.67 7.62 -23.30
CA HIS A 533 20.07 8.55 -22.24
C HIS A 533 19.11 9.74 -22.03
N PRO A 534 18.57 10.39 -23.08
CA PRO A 534 17.49 11.37 -22.94
C PRO A 534 16.27 10.85 -22.17
N THR A 535 15.79 9.66 -22.51
CA THR A 535 14.67 9.03 -21.78
C THR A 535 15.03 8.78 -20.32
N TYR A 536 16.21 8.21 -20.04
CA TYR A 536 16.71 8.06 -18.68
C TYR A 536 16.75 9.39 -17.92
N THR A 537 17.29 10.44 -18.53
CA THR A 537 17.40 11.77 -17.90
C THR A 537 16.03 12.34 -17.56
N ALA A 538 15.05 12.20 -18.46
CA ALA A 538 13.68 12.63 -18.19
C ALA A 538 13.06 11.88 -17.00
N LEU A 539 13.27 10.57 -16.89
CA LEU A 539 12.81 9.75 -15.76
C LEU A 539 13.49 10.14 -14.45
N ILE A 540 14.82 10.31 -14.45
CA ILE A 540 15.58 10.72 -13.26
C ILE A 540 15.14 12.08 -12.75
N ASN A 541 14.86 13.04 -13.64
CA ASN A 541 14.30 14.33 -13.24
C ASN A 541 12.93 14.18 -12.56
N GLY A 542 12.09 13.29 -13.10
CA GLY A 542 10.81 12.92 -12.48
C GLY A 542 10.98 12.36 -11.06
N TYR A 543 11.80 11.32 -10.90
CA TYR A 543 12.05 10.70 -9.59
C TYR A 543 12.79 11.63 -8.62
N THR A 544 13.56 12.60 -9.11
CA THR A 544 14.19 13.63 -8.26
C THR A 544 13.15 14.57 -7.64
N ASN A 545 12.17 14.99 -8.44
CA ASN A 545 11.05 15.79 -7.96
C ASN A 545 10.21 14.98 -6.95
N GLU A 546 9.90 13.73 -7.28
CA GLU A 546 9.20 12.80 -6.38
C GLU A 546 9.94 12.64 -5.05
N GLY A 547 11.26 12.41 -5.08
CA GLY A 547 12.08 12.28 -3.88
C GLY A 547 12.09 13.53 -3.01
N THR A 548 11.96 14.72 -3.61
CA THR A 548 11.85 15.98 -2.85
C THR A 548 10.55 16.04 -2.06
N VAL A 549 9.45 15.58 -2.65
CA VAL A 549 8.14 15.52 -2.00
C VAL A 549 8.14 14.47 -0.90
N LEU A 550 8.63 13.26 -1.20
CA LEU A 550 8.71 12.16 -0.26
C LEU A 550 9.58 12.52 0.96
N GLU A 551 10.70 13.21 0.77
CA GLU A 551 11.53 13.69 1.89
C GLU A 551 10.81 14.74 2.74
N ALA A 552 10.12 15.70 2.12
CA ALA A 552 9.34 16.69 2.86
C ALA A 552 8.23 16.03 3.68
N ARG A 553 7.48 15.10 3.06
CA ARG A 553 6.40 14.33 3.69
C ARG A 553 6.93 13.42 4.80
N ARG A 554 8.02 12.68 4.56
CA ARG A 554 8.66 11.82 5.56
C ARG A 554 9.07 12.61 6.80
N ARG A 555 9.68 13.78 6.64
CA ARG A 555 10.02 14.68 7.77
C ARG A 555 8.77 15.08 8.55
N ARG A 556 7.69 15.46 7.86
CA ARG A 556 6.40 15.79 8.50
C ARG A 556 5.86 14.61 9.29
N VAL A 557 5.78 13.43 8.67
CA VAL A 557 5.28 12.18 9.28
C VAL A 557 6.12 11.79 10.48
N ARG A 558 7.45 11.76 10.36
CA ARG A 558 8.35 11.45 11.49
C ARG A 558 8.14 12.43 12.64
N ASN A 559 8.01 13.73 12.35
CA ASN A 559 7.75 14.72 13.39
C ASN A 559 6.37 14.50 14.03
N ALA A 560 5.38 14.13 13.25
CA ALA A 560 4.05 13.82 13.77
C ALA A 560 4.07 12.61 14.71
N LEU A 561 4.67 11.50 14.28
CA LEU A 561 4.76 10.27 15.05
C LEU A 561 5.62 10.41 16.33
N VAL A 562 6.70 11.19 16.28
CA VAL A 562 7.58 11.40 17.44
C VAL A 562 7.00 12.41 18.45
N HIS A 563 6.31 13.44 17.97
CA HIS A 563 5.81 14.54 18.82
C HIS A 563 4.29 14.47 19.09
N GLY A 564 3.61 13.43 18.63
CA GLY A 564 2.17 13.23 18.85
C GLY A 564 1.27 14.18 18.04
N ASN A 565 1.68 14.59 16.84
CA ASN A 565 0.80 15.31 15.90
C ASN A 565 0.08 14.32 14.97
N PRO A 566 -0.99 14.75 14.29
CA PRO A 566 -1.73 13.90 13.36
C PRO A 566 -0.86 13.41 12.20
N ALA A 567 -0.98 12.12 11.88
CA ALA A 567 -0.48 11.52 10.67
C ALA A 567 -1.45 10.39 10.30
N SER A 568 -2.25 10.61 9.25
CA SER A 568 -3.16 9.57 8.78
C SER A 568 -2.37 8.39 8.21
N PHE A 569 -2.92 7.19 8.36
CA PHE A 569 -2.23 5.97 7.96
C PHE A 569 -1.84 5.96 6.48
N ALA A 570 -2.70 6.47 5.59
CA ALA A 570 -2.40 6.60 4.16
C ALA A 570 -1.15 7.46 3.89
N VAL A 571 -0.96 8.54 4.65
CA VAL A 571 0.21 9.42 4.51
C VAL A 571 1.47 8.72 5.00
N VAL A 572 1.39 8.01 6.14
CA VAL A 572 2.49 7.18 6.67
C VAL A 572 2.90 6.11 5.66
N GLN A 573 1.92 5.37 5.12
CA GLN A 573 2.12 4.33 4.12
C GLN A 573 2.85 4.88 2.87
N SER A 574 2.48 6.09 2.42
CA SER A 574 3.04 6.70 1.20
C SER A 574 4.54 7.02 1.27
N VAL A 575 5.11 7.16 2.46
CA VAL A 575 6.55 7.46 2.64
C VAL A 575 7.36 6.25 3.08
N ARG A 576 6.71 5.09 3.25
CA ARG A 576 7.36 3.90 3.81
C ARG A 576 8.51 3.41 2.93
N GLU A 577 8.28 3.21 1.64
CA GLU A 577 9.31 2.73 0.69
C GLU A 577 10.51 3.68 0.65
N TYR A 578 10.25 4.99 0.70
CA TYR A 578 11.31 6.01 0.77
C TYR A 578 12.10 5.93 2.08
N ALA A 579 11.44 5.77 3.22
CA ALA A 579 12.10 5.63 4.52
C ALA A 579 12.93 4.34 4.60
N GLU A 580 12.39 3.21 4.11
CA GLU A 580 13.08 1.93 4.00
C GLU A 580 14.33 2.03 3.12
N PHE A 581 14.23 2.71 1.98
CA PHE A 581 15.36 2.99 1.11
C PHE A 581 16.47 3.76 1.83
N LEU A 582 16.12 4.83 2.56
CA LEU A 582 17.11 5.62 3.30
C LEU A 582 17.81 4.78 4.38
N GLY A 583 17.04 4.09 5.23
CA GLY A 583 17.58 3.28 6.33
C GLY A 583 18.38 2.07 5.85
N GLY A 584 17.74 1.22 5.03
CA GLY A 584 18.33 0.00 4.50
C GLY A 584 19.50 0.27 3.56
N GLY A 585 19.39 1.29 2.70
CA GLY A 585 20.47 1.69 1.80
C GLY A 585 21.70 2.20 2.54
N ALA A 586 21.52 3.04 3.55
CA ALA A 586 22.64 3.54 4.37
C ALA A 586 23.34 2.42 5.14
N LEU A 587 22.56 1.53 5.76
CA LEU A 587 23.09 0.41 6.53
C LEU A 587 23.85 -0.56 5.63
N ASN A 588 23.29 -0.93 4.47
CA ASN A 588 23.92 -1.85 3.54
C ASN A 588 25.28 -1.32 3.05
N LEU A 589 25.36 -0.04 2.68
CA LEU A 589 26.62 0.59 2.25
C LEU A 589 27.70 0.53 3.32
N VAL A 590 27.33 0.76 4.58
CA VAL A 590 28.28 0.76 5.69
C VAL A 590 28.66 -0.65 6.14
N LEU A 591 27.75 -1.62 6.05
CA LEU A 591 28.09 -3.03 6.31
C LEU A 591 29.08 -3.57 5.27
N GLU A 592 28.88 -3.28 3.98
CA GLU A 592 29.86 -3.64 2.95
C GLU A 592 31.19 -2.90 3.17
N ALA A 593 31.17 -1.62 3.54
CA ALA A 593 32.39 -0.87 3.86
C ALA A 593 33.16 -1.48 5.04
N PHE A 594 32.46 -1.91 6.09
CA PHE A 594 33.05 -2.61 7.23
C PHE A 594 33.71 -3.92 6.79
N VAL A 595 33.03 -4.70 5.94
CA VAL A 595 33.55 -5.94 5.38
C VAL A 595 34.81 -5.69 4.55
N GLU A 596 34.82 -4.66 3.72
CA GLU A 596 35.90 -4.31 2.79
C GLU A 596 37.03 -3.46 3.41
N ASP A 597 36.95 -3.14 4.70
CA ASP A 597 37.90 -2.26 5.40
C ASP A 597 37.98 -0.83 4.81
N ILE A 598 36.83 -0.32 4.34
CA ILE A 598 36.68 1.01 3.78
C ILE A 598 36.08 1.94 4.84
N ALA A 599 36.62 3.16 4.95
CA ALA A 599 36.05 4.15 5.86
C ALA A 599 34.57 4.43 5.50
N PRO A 600 33.64 4.36 6.48
CA PRO A 600 32.19 4.43 6.22
C PRO A 600 31.76 5.73 5.54
N ALA A 601 32.37 6.86 5.90
CA ALA A 601 32.11 8.14 5.24
C ALA A 601 32.48 8.12 3.75
N ILE A 602 33.56 7.43 3.37
CA ILE A 602 33.96 7.28 1.97
C ILE A 602 32.93 6.45 1.22
N ALA A 603 32.48 5.32 1.78
CA ALA A 603 31.47 4.47 1.14
C ALA A 603 30.13 5.20 0.94
N LEU A 604 29.70 5.98 1.93
CA LEU A 604 28.46 6.77 1.88
C LEU A 604 28.50 7.91 0.85
N VAL A 605 29.67 8.45 0.52
CA VAL A 605 29.83 9.48 -0.53
C VAL A 605 30.11 8.86 -1.90
N THR A 606 30.70 7.67 -1.95
CA THR A 606 31.09 7.01 -3.20
C THR A 606 29.86 6.62 -4.02
N ARG A 607 29.86 7.06 -5.28
CA ARG A 607 28.86 6.72 -6.30
C ARG A 607 29.35 5.54 -7.12
N THR A 608 28.42 4.69 -7.58
CA THR A 608 28.74 3.59 -8.49
C THR A 608 29.27 4.13 -9.82
N ASP A 609 30.14 3.36 -10.48
CA ASP A 609 30.66 3.73 -11.80
C ASP A 609 29.52 3.90 -12.82
N GLU A 610 28.51 3.04 -12.73
CA GLU A 610 27.30 3.12 -13.55
C GLU A 610 26.61 4.47 -13.38
N PHE A 611 26.35 4.87 -12.12
CA PHE A 611 25.72 6.16 -11.84
C PHE A 611 26.53 7.32 -12.41
N ARG A 612 27.87 7.30 -12.24
CA ARG A 612 28.76 8.34 -12.79
C ARG A 612 28.73 8.37 -14.32
N ALA A 613 28.76 7.20 -14.96
CA ALA A 613 28.69 7.08 -16.42
C ALA A 613 27.37 7.64 -16.97
N MET A 614 26.26 7.29 -16.33
CA MET A 614 24.94 7.76 -16.72
C MET A 614 24.75 9.26 -16.47
N GLN A 615 25.28 9.81 -15.38
CA GLN A 615 25.33 11.27 -15.19
C GLN A 615 26.21 11.96 -16.24
N GLY A 616 27.22 11.26 -16.77
CA GLY A 616 28.12 11.73 -17.82
C GLY A 616 27.59 11.63 -19.26
N GLY A 617 26.34 11.17 -19.47
CA GLY A 617 25.74 11.08 -20.80
C GLY A 617 25.75 9.69 -21.43
N GLN A 618 26.29 8.67 -20.75
CA GLN A 618 26.31 7.30 -21.27
C GLN A 618 25.02 6.55 -20.91
N ASP A 619 24.44 5.79 -21.84
CA ASP A 619 23.32 4.89 -21.51
C ASP A 619 23.81 3.61 -20.78
N ALA A 620 22.92 3.01 -19.98
CA ALA A 620 23.25 1.85 -19.17
C ALA A 620 23.64 0.62 -20.01
N ALA A 621 22.97 0.41 -21.15
CA ALA A 621 23.28 -0.71 -22.03
C ALA A 621 24.72 -0.64 -22.54
N ASN A 622 25.17 0.51 -23.04
CA ASN A 622 26.53 0.72 -23.51
C ASN A 622 27.56 0.63 -22.37
N PHE A 623 27.23 1.14 -21.18
CA PHE A 623 28.09 0.97 -19.99
C PHE A 623 28.31 -0.51 -19.66
N TRP A 624 27.24 -1.30 -19.53
CA TRP A 624 27.34 -2.71 -19.16
C TRP A 624 27.95 -3.58 -20.27
N ARG A 625 27.70 -3.28 -21.55
CA ARG A 625 28.39 -3.95 -22.67
C ARG A 625 29.89 -3.72 -22.62
N ALA A 626 30.33 -2.48 -22.44
CA ALA A 626 31.75 -2.16 -22.32
C ALA A 626 32.40 -2.86 -21.10
N ARG A 627 31.70 -2.87 -19.95
CA ARG A 627 32.17 -3.53 -18.73
C ARG A 627 32.26 -5.05 -18.86
N THR A 628 31.32 -5.66 -19.57
CA THR A 628 31.31 -7.12 -19.83
C THR A 628 32.43 -7.49 -20.80
N ALA A 629 32.59 -6.75 -21.89
CA ALA A 629 33.68 -6.95 -22.85
C ALA A 629 35.08 -6.80 -22.22
N ALA A 630 35.23 -5.90 -21.24
CA ALA A 630 36.49 -5.74 -20.50
C ALA A 630 36.79 -6.90 -19.53
N ARG A 631 35.79 -7.69 -19.13
CA ARG A 631 35.93 -8.80 -18.19
C ARG A 631 36.18 -10.15 -18.86
N GLY A 632 35.88 -10.28 -20.15
CA GLY A 632 36.06 -11.51 -20.94
C GLY A 632 34.90 -12.46 -20.80
#